data_AF-A0A851M5W5-F1
#
_entry.id   AF-A0A851M5W5-F1
#
_cell.length_a   1.000
_cell.length_b   1.000
_cell.length_c   1.000
_cell.angle_alpha   90.00
_cell.angle_beta   90.00
_cell.angle_gamma   90.00
#
_symmetry.space_group_name_H-M   'P 1'
#
loop_
_entity.id
_entity.type
_entity.pdbx_description
1 polymer ?
#
loop_
_entity_poly.entity_id
_entity_poly.type
_entity_poly.pdbx_seq_one_letter_code
_entity_poly.pdbx_strand_id
1 'polypeptide(L)'
;QTKTGIALLYDEVSENAYDIRLKLTKEVLTIQKQDVVCVSGSDHSANHRTVTLRRQPVGGLGLSIKGGAEHKVPVVISKIFKDQAAEQTGMLFIGDAIIQVNGINVESATHEEVVHLLRNAGDEVTITVQYLREAPSFLKLPLGSPGPSSDHSSGASSPLFDSGLHLNGNSTNTAPSSPSSPIANEPKYEKRWLDTLSVPLSMARISRYKTGTDKLRSNAFEVLALDGVSTGILQFYTAQESADWLRAMSTNISDLTLQNMKMANKCCSPSDQVIHMGWVNEKLEGTDSSQLYKFKFLALKGSSFYIFSTPPV
;
A
#
# COMPACT_ATOMS: atom_id res chain seq x y z
N GLN A 1 10.55 7.61 -23.04
CA GLN A 1 10.71 8.35 -21.78
C GLN A 1 9.89 7.65 -20.72
N THR A 2 10.43 7.45 -19.52
CA THR A 2 9.69 6.81 -18.41
C THR A 2 8.76 7.85 -17.77
N LYS A 3 7.47 7.54 -17.65
CA LYS A 3 6.49 8.40 -16.94
C LYS A 3 6.36 7.92 -15.49
N THR A 4 6.46 8.82 -14.54
CA THR A 4 6.23 8.51 -13.11
C THR A 4 5.23 9.47 -12.50
N GLY A 5 4.42 9.01 -11.55
CA GLY A 5 3.47 9.85 -10.84
C GLY A 5 2.76 9.09 -9.72
N ILE A 6 2.07 9.84 -8.86
CA ILE A 6 1.29 9.28 -7.76
C ILE A 6 -0.12 8.93 -8.26
N ALA A 7 -0.66 7.83 -7.73
CA ALA A 7 -2.03 7.41 -7.93
C ALA A 7 -2.52 6.72 -6.64
N LEU A 8 -3.79 6.35 -6.62
CA LEU A 8 -4.41 5.60 -5.55
C LEU A 8 -4.68 4.16 -6.03
N LEU A 9 -4.31 3.17 -5.24
CA LEU A 9 -4.74 1.79 -5.44
C LEU A 9 -5.99 1.54 -4.59
N TYR A 10 -7.13 1.31 -5.24
CA TYR A 10 -8.40 1.02 -4.57
C TYR A 10 -8.53 -0.48 -4.31
N ASP A 11 -8.81 -0.82 -3.06
CA ASP A 11 -9.13 -2.16 -2.60
C ASP A 11 -10.64 -2.28 -2.44
N GLU A 12 -11.27 -3.09 -3.31
CA GLU A 12 -12.72 -3.32 -3.28
C GLU A 12 -13.18 -4.05 -2.01
N VAL A 13 -12.31 -4.80 -1.33
CA VAL A 13 -12.67 -5.58 -0.14
C VAL A 13 -12.75 -4.71 1.10
N SER A 14 -11.76 -3.83 1.28
CA SER A 14 -11.73 -2.92 2.43
C SER A 14 -12.36 -1.56 2.15
N GLU A 15 -12.83 -1.32 0.92
CA GLU A 15 -13.32 -0.04 0.39
C GLU A 15 -12.34 1.13 0.60
N ASN A 16 -11.05 0.83 0.77
CA ASN A 16 -10.02 1.82 1.03
C ASN A 16 -9.14 2.06 -0.20
N ALA A 17 -8.54 3.25 -0.25
CA ALA A 17 -7.55 3.62 -1.25
C ALA A 17 -6.21 3.92 -0.58
N TYR A 18 -5.11 3.49 -1.23
CA TYR A 18 -3.75 3.70 -0.73
C TYR A 18 -2.88 4.41 -1.76
N ASP A 19 -2.07 5.36 -1.30
CA ASP A 19 -1.11 6.05 -2.16
C ASP A 19 -0.08 5.06 -2.72
N ILE A 20 0.09 5.10 -4.04
CA ILE A 20 1.08 4.34 -4.77
C ILE A 20 1.81 5.26 -5.75
N ARG A 21 3.01 4.84 -6.15
CA ARG A 21 3.73 5.48 -7.25
C ARG A 21 3.72 4.56 -8.46
N LEU A 22 3.22 5.09 -9.58
CA LEU A 22 3.26 4.42 -10.87
C LEU A 22 4.55 4.80 -11.60
N LYS A 23 5.19 3.81 -12.23
CA LYS A 23 6.33 3.98 -13.13
C LYS A 23 6.05 3.23 -14.42
N LEU A 24 5.83 3.96 -15.51
CA LEU A 24 5.51 3.43 -16.82
C LEU A 24 6.71 3.57 -17.75
N THR A 25 7.25 2.43 -18.17
CA THR A 25 8.19 2.31 -19.29
C THR A 25 7.42 1.96 -20.56
N LYS A 26 8.13 1.79 -21.70
CA LYS A 26 7.49 1.34 -22.94
C LYS A 26 6.83 -0.03 -22.81
N GLU A 27 7.41 -0.91 -22.00
CA GLU A 27 7.03 -2.33 -21.94
C GLU A 27 6.33 -2.72 -20.65
N VAL A 28 6.51 -1.96 -19.56
CA VAL A 28 6.09 -2.37 -18.22
C VAL A 28 5.48 -1.19 -17.47
N LEU A 29 4.36 -1.45 -16.80
CA LEU A 29 3.83 -0.61 -15.74
C LEU A 29 4.23 -1.20 -14.39
N THR A 30 4.98 -0.45 -13.59
CA THR A 30 5.37 -0.85 -12.24
C THR A 30 4.58 -0.05 -11.20
N ILE A 31 4.01 -0.75 -10.22
CA ILE A 31 3.41 -0.17 -9.01
C ILE A 31 4.42 -0.24 -7.89
N GLN A 32 4.71 0.92 -7.31
CA GLN A 32 5.56 1.04 -6.14
C GLN A 32 4.74 1.41 -4.92
N LYS A 33 5.00 0.75 -3.78
CA LYS A 33 4.45 1.12 -2.47
C LYS A 33 5.56 1.71 -1.62
N GLN A 34 5.21 2.65 -0.76
CA GLN A 34 6.17 3.23 0.17
C GLN A 34 6.36 2.26 1.34
N ASP A 35 7.61 1.87 1.59
CA ASP A 35 8.00 0.98 2.69
C ASP A 35 9.24 1.54 3.41
N VAL A 36 9.49 1.08 4.63
CA VAL A 36 10.65 1.45 5.44
C VAL A 36 11.78 0.46 5.16
N VAL A 37 12.93 0.96 4.72
CA VAL A 37 14.09 0.13 4.37
C VAL A 37 15.28 0.50 5.24
N CYS A 38 15.98 -0.50 5.76
CA CYS A 38 17.30 -0.33 6.38
C CYS A 38 18.35 -0.18 5.28
N VAL A 39 19.06 0.96 5.25
CA VAL A 39 19.97 1.36 4.16
C VAL A 39 21.44 1.10 4.50
N SER A 40 21.76 0.89 5.77
CA SER A 40 23.12 0.60 6.25
C SER A 40 23.05 -0.17 7.56
N GLY A 41 23.85 -1.23 7.68
CA GLY A 41 23.93 -2.10 8.86
C GLY A 41 24.25 -3.53 8.42
N SER A 42 25.48 -3.98 8.66
CA SER A 42 25.81 -5.39 8.56
C SER A 42 25.32 -6.09 9.83
N ASP A 43 24.80 -7.30 9.63
CA ASP A 43 24.34 -8.29 10.61
C ASP A 43 22.88 -8.32 11.09
N HIS A 44 22.36 -9.53 10.94
CA HIS A 44 21.02 -10.05 11.18
C HIS A 44 20.64 -10.17 12.68
N SER A 45 21.08 -9.25 13.55
CA SER A 45 20.39 -9.11 14.84
C SER A 45 19.16 -8.23 14.63
N ALA A 46 18.03 -8.59 15.27
CA ALA A 46 16.73 -7.97 15.08
C ALA A 46 16.87 -6.45 14.88
N ASN A 47 16.44 -5.94 13.72
CA ASN A 47 16.56 -4.57 13.24
C ASN A 47 15.88 -3.55 14.19
N HIS A 48 16.45 -3.38 15.37
CA HIS A 48 15.96 -2.54 16.45
C HIS A 48 16.44 -1.10 16.22
N ARG A 49 15.54 -0.15 16.44
CA ARG A 49 15.82 1.27 16.45
C ARG A 49 15.53 1.81 17.83
N THR A 50 16.47 2.50 18.43
CA THR A 50 16.24 3.22 19.69
C THR A 50 16.05 4.69 19.37
N VAL A 51 14.93 5.27 19.80
CA VAL A 51 14.55 6.66 19.54
C VAL A 51 14.19 7.32 20.86
N THR A 52 14.81 8.46 21.14
CA THR A 52 14.48 9.28 22.31
C THR A 52 13.52 10.40 21.90
N LEU A 53 12.36 10.44 22.55
CA LEU A 53 11.30 11.41 22.34
C LEU A 53 11.24 12.36 23.53
N ARG A 54 11.08 13.65 23.26
CA ARG A 54 10.72 14.62 24.28
C ARG A 54 9.23 14.92 24.21
N ARG A 55 8.52 14.71 25.32
CA ARG A 55 7.09 14.97 25.46
C ARG A 55 6.81 16.45 25.21
N GLN A 56 5.87 16.73 24.31
CA GLN A 56 5.36 18.07 24.07
C GLN A 56 4.22 18.40 25.04
N PRO A 57 4.10 19.65 25.51
CA PRO A 57 3.00 20.08 26.40
C PRO A 57 1.62 19.84 25.79
N VAL A 58 1.51 19.91 24.46
CA VAL A 58 0.28 19.65 23.71
C VAL A 58 0.55 18.50 22.75
N GLY A 59 -0.13 17.37 22.95
CA GLY A 59 -0.05 16.17 22.10
C GLY A 59 0.97 15.11 22.56
N GLY A 60 1.69 15.36 23.67
CA GLY A 60 2.47 14.35 24.36
C GLY A 60 3.62 13.80 23.50
N LEU A 61 3.62 12.48 23.26
CA LEU A 61 4.61 11.82 22.40
C LEU A 61 4.22 11.84 20.92
N GLY A 62 2.97 12.17 20.57
CA GLY A 62 2.53 12.22 19.18
C GLY A 62 2.35 10.87 18.50
N LEU A 63 2.03 9.81 19.24
CA LEU A 63 1.79 8.46 18.69
C LEU A 63 0.55 7.79 19.32
N SER A 64 -0.05 6.85 18.58
CA SER A 64 -1.03 5.89 19.11
C SER A 64 -0.49 4.48 18.94
N ILE A 65 -0.83 3.61 19.88
CA ILE A 65 -0.42 2.20 19.88
C ILE A 65 -1.65 1.28 19.86
N LYS A 66 -1.48 0.06 19.35
CA LYS A 66 -2.47 -1.03 19.37
C LYS A 66 -1.78 -2.35 19.64
N GLY A 67 -2.55 -3.39 19.96
CA GLY A 67 -2.02 -4.70 20.30
C GLY A 67 -1.56 -4.78 21.75
N GLY A 68 -1.00 -5.92 22.12
CA GLY A 68 -0.73 -6.32 23.50
C GLY A 68 -0.77 -7.84 23.63
N ALA A 69 -0.03 -8.38 24.59
CA ALA A 69 0.09 -9.82 24.81
C ALA A 69 -1.26 -10.52 25.03
N GLU A 70 -2.25 -9.83 25.60
CA GLU A 70 -3.63 -10.29 25.78
C GLU A 70 -4.34 -10.62 24.45
N HIS A 71 -3.89 -10.02 23.35
CA HIS A 71 -4.39 -10.25 22.01
C HIS A 71 -3.45 -11.13 21.15
N LYS A 72 -2.39 -11.69 21.75
CA LYS A 72 -1.37 -12.49 21.07
C LYS A 72 -0.68 -11.76 19.91
N VAL A 73 -0.58 -10.43 20.00
CA VAL A 73 0.10 -9.57 19.04
C VAL A 73 0.97 -8.56 19.79
N PRO A 74 2.14 -8.15 19.25
CA PRO A 74 2.99 -7.16 19.92
C PRO A 74 2.29 -5.79 19.98
N VAL A 75 2.71 -4.95 20.93
CA VAL A 75 2.28 -3.56 20.97
C VAL A 75 2.95 -2.79 19.83
N VAL A 76 2.16 -2.27 18.90
CA VAL A 76 2.64 -1.59 17.69
C VAL A 76 2.17 -0.15 17.60
N ILE A 77 2.99 0.72 17.00
CA ILE A 77 2.61 2.08 16.64
C ILE A 77 1.58 2.01 15.50
N SER A 78 0.34 2.39 15.81
CA SER A 78 -0.77 2.38 14.85
C SER A 78 -0.96 3.72 14.15
N LYS A 79 -0.49 4.82 14.76
CA LYS A 79 -0.61 6.17 14.20
C LYS A 79 0.54 7.06 14.71
N ILE A 80 1.02 7.94 13.84
CA ILE A 80 1.93 9.04 14.19
C ILE A 80 1.20 10.33 13.84
N PHE A 81 1.14 11.26 14.79
CA PHE A 81 0.42 12.52 14.63
C PHE A 81 1.33 13.57 13.99
N LYS A 82 0.76 14.35 13.07
CA LYS A 82 1.47 15.38 12.34
C LYS A 82 1.97 16.49 13.26
N ASP A 83 3.15 17.02 12.98
CA ASP A 83 3.79 18.15 13.66
C ASP A 83 4.08 17.89 15.15
N GLN A 84 4.05 16.62 15.59
CA GLN A 84 4.24 16.18 16.98
C GLN A 84 5.60 15.47 17.18
N ALA A 85 5.97 15.24 18.45
CA ALA A 85 7.29 14.71 18.83
C ALA A 85 7.71 13.48 18.02
N ALA A 86 6.86 12.45 17.91
CA ALA A 86 7.16 11.25 17.14
C ALA A 86 7.44 11.52 15.65
N GLU A 87 6.64 12.35 14.98
CA GLU A 87 6.85 12.66 13.56
C GLU A 87 8.14 13.45 13.34
N GLN A 88 8.42 14.42 14.22
CA GLN A 88 9.60 15.28 14.14
C GLN A 88 10.92 14.50 14.20
N THR A 89 10.94 13.31 14.84
CA THR A 89 12.14 12.46 14.82
C THR A 89 12.44 11.89 13.43
N GLY A 90 11.41 11.62 12.62
CA GLY A 90 11.54 10.89 11.35
C GLY A 90 12.03 9.43 11.48
N MET A 91 12.21 8.91 12.70
CA MET A 91 12.81 7.60 12.97
C MET A 91 11.80 6.53 13.41
N LEU A 92 10.55 6.94 13.65
CA LEU A 92 9.43 6.07 14.01
C LEU A 92 8.47 5.92 12.84
N PHE A 93 7.92 4.72 12.68
CA PHE A 93 7.01 4.39 11.60
C PHE A 93 5.77 3.66 12.09
N ILE A 94 4.66 3.85 11.38
CA ILE A 94 3.46 3.04 11.60
C ILE A 94 3.79 1.58 11.27
N GLY A 95 3.48 0.65 12.17
CA GLY A 95 3.87 -0.76 12.09
C GLY A 95 5.10 -1.12 12.94
N ASP A 96 5.70 -0.15 13.63
CA ASP A 96 6.77 -0.40 14.59
C ASP A 96 6.26 -1.11 15.84
N ALA A 97 6.75 -2.30 16.13
CA ALA A 97 6.57 -2.95 17.42
C ALA A 97 7.47 -2.31 18.47
N ILE A 98 6.89 -1.99 19.62
CA ILE A 98 7.63 -1.47 20.77
C ILE A 98 8.23 -2.67 21.51
N ILE A 99 9.56 -2.71 21.56
CA ILE A 99 10.35 -3.75 22.20
C ILE A 99 10.73 -3.32 23.62
N GLN A 100 11.12 -2.04 23.79
CA GLN A 100 11.47 -1.49 25.09
C GLN A 100 10.97 -0.06 25.29
N VAL A 101 10.65 0.30 26.54
CA VAL A 101 10.37 1.67 26.99
C VAL A 101 11.29 1.99 28.16
N ASN A 102 12.14 3.01 28.04
CA ASN A 102 13.16 3.40 29.02
C ASN A 102 14.01 2.20 29.51
N GLY A 103 14.37 1.30 28.60
CA GLY A 103 15.15 0.08 28.88
C GLY A 103 14.36 -1.09 29.46
N ILE A 104 13.06 -0.93 29.74
CA ILE A 104 12.18 -2.02 30.19
C ILE A 104 11.66 -2.77 28.96
N ASN A 105 11.91 -4.08 28.87
CA ASN A 105 11.36 -4.92 27.80
C ASN A 105 9.84 -5.06 27.96
N VAL A 106 9.11 -4.83 26.86
CA VAL A 106 7.65 -4.84 26.81
C VAL A 106 7.07 -5.80 25.75
N GLU A 107 7.88 -6.70 25.19
CA GLU A 107 7.44 -7.61 24.11
C GLU A 107 6.32 -8.56 24.55
N SER A 108 6.28 -8.89 25.85
CA SER A 108 5.25 -9.72 26.47
C SER A 108 4.28 -8.94 27.37
N ALA A 109 4.35 -7.61 27.33
CA ALA A 109 3.48 -6.75 28.11
C ALA A 109 2.10 -6.60 27.45
N THR A 110 1.11 -6.37 28.29
CA THR A 110 -0.24 -6.02 27.86
C THR A 110 -0.31 -4.60 27.30
N HIS A 111 -1.38 -4.30 26.55
CA HIS A 111 -1.61 -2.94 26.05
C HIS A 111 -1.55 -1.89 27.18
N GLU A 112 -2.28 -2.14 28.27
CA GLU A 112 -2.40 -1.24 29.41
C GLU A 112 -1.06 -1.01 30.12
N GLU A 113 -0.24 -2.05 30.25
CA GLU A 113 1.10 -1.94 30.85
C GLU A 113 2.01 -1.03 30.03
N VAL A 114 2.02 -1.18 28.70
CA VAL A 114 2.83 -0.31 27.82
C VAL A 114 2.31 1.12 27.83
N VAL A 115 0.99 1.32 27.82
CA VAL A 115 0.39 2.66 27.99
C VAL A 115 0.82 3.27 29.31
N HIS A 116 0.79 2.50 30.41
CA HIS A 116 1.18 2.96 31.73
C HIS A 116 2.65 3.39 31.76
N LEU A 117 3.55 2.56 31.21
CA LEU A 117 4.97 2.88 31.09
C LEU A 117 5.20 4.16 30.29
N LEU A 118 4.58 4.29 29.11
CA LEU A 118 4.73 5.48 28.26
C LEU A 118 4.15 6.75 28.90
N ARG A 119 3.10 6.64 29.71
CA ARG A 119 2.53 7.78 30.46
C ARG A 119 3.44 8.23 31.60
N ASN A 120 4.06 7.28 32.30
CA ASN A 120 4.85 7.55 33.50
C ASN A 120 6.37 7.68 33.24
N ALA A 121 6.79 7.54 31.98
CA ALA A 121 8.19 7.65 31.55
C ALA A 121 8.80 9.06 31.68
N GLY A 122 8.04 10.06 32.14
CA GLY A 122 8.50 11.45 32.28
C GLY A 122 8.47 12.24 30.96
N ASP A 123 9.29 13.29 30.92
CA ASP A 123 9.41 14.20 29.77
C ASP A 123 10.29 13.64 28.65
N GLU A 124 11.29 12.83 28.98
CA GLU A 124 12.17 12.19 28.01
C GLU A 124 11.92 10.68 28.03
N VAL A 125 11.49 10.14 26.89
CA VAL A 125 11.09 8.74 26.73
C VAL A 125 11.93 8.11 25.65
N THR A 126 12.72 7.11 26.00
CA THR A 126 13.52 6.33 25.04
C THR A 126 12.77 5.05 24.72
N ILE A 127 12.43 4.85 23.44
CA ILE A 127 11.75 3.65 22.97
C ILE A 127 12.63 2.87 22.00
N THR A 128 12.72 1.57 22.20
CA THR A 128 13.35 0.65 21.23
C THR A 128 12.26 -0.05 20.45
N VAL A 129 12.32 0.02 19.13
CA VAL A 129 11.27 -0.46 18.23
C VAL A 129 11.83 -1.35 17.12
N GLN A 130 10.99 -2.21 16.56
CA GLN A 130 11.29 -3.04 15.39
C GLN A 130 10.22 -2.86 14.33
N TYR A 131 10.62 -2.58 13.07
CA TYR A 131 9.63 -2.47 11.98
C TYR A 131 9.07 -3.85 11.62
N LEU A 132 7.78 -4.06 11.83
CA LEU A 132 7.08 -5.27 11.41
C LEU A 132 6.42 -5.03 10.06
N ARG A 133 7.03 -5.56 8.99
CA ARG A 133 6.51 -5.41 7.61
C ARG A 133 5.06 -5.91 7.47
N GLU A 134 4.67 -6.91 8.25
CA GLU A 134 3.33 -7.49 8.24
C GLU A 134 2.32 -6.72 9.11
N ALA A 135 2.77 -5.83 9.99
CA ALA A 135 1.90 -5.11 10.92
C ALA A 135 0.81 -4.24 10.29
N PRO A 136 1.06 -3.54 9.17
CA PRO A 136 0.01 -2.81 8.46
C PRO A 136 -1.19 -3.68 8.05
N SER A 137 -1.04 -5.00 7.96
CA SER A 137 -2.09 -5.93 7.55
C SER A 137 -3.14 -6.15 8.65
N PHE A 138 -2.71 -6.36 9.90
CA PHE A 138 -3.64 -6.56 11.02
C PHE A 138 -4.17 -5.24 11.60
N LEU A 139 -3.47 -4.13 11.37
CA LEU A 139 -4.00 -2.79 11.66
C LEU A 139 -5.22 -2.41 10.78
N LYS A 140 -5.47 -3.16 9.69
CA LYS A 140 -6.54 -2.95 8.70
C LYS A 140 -7.78 -3.84 8.86
N LEU A 141 -7.83 -4.74 9.85
CA LEU A 141 -8.99 -5.64 10.01
C LEU A 141 -10.27 -4.86 10.42
N PRO A 142 -11.44 -5.15 9.80
CA PRO A 142 -12.71 -4.53 10.18
C PRO A 142 -13.12 -4.90 11.61
N LEU A 143 -13.61 -3.91 12.35
CA LEU A 143 -14.28 -4.06 13.64
C LEU A 143 -15.51 -4.96 13.51
N GLY A 144 -15.51 -6.11 14.20
CA GLY A 144 -16.72 -6.91 14.40
C GLY A 144 -16.60 -8.38 13.98
N SER A 145 -15.85 -9.18 14.74
CA SER A 145 -16.07 -10.63 14.79
C SER A 145 -16.59 -10.99 16.18
N PRO A 146 -17.68 -11.76 16.32
CA PRO A 146 -18.27 -12.07 17.62
C PRO A 146 -17.37 -13.09 18.34
N GLY A 147 -16.68 -12.65 19.39
CA GLY A 147 -16.11 -13.54 20.40
C GLY A 147 -17.20 -14.13 21.30
N PRO A 148 -17.02 -15.35 21.83
CA PRO A 148 -18.07 -16.02 22.61
C PRO A 148 -18.37 -15.23 23.89
N SER A 149 -19.66 -15.08 24.13
CA SER A 149 -20.27 -14.42 25.28
C SER A 149 -19.78 -15.02 26.60
N SER A 150 -19.17 -14.20 27.44
CA SER A 150 -19.16 -14.42 28.88
C SER A 150 -19.74 -13.18 29.56
N ASP A 151 -20.96 -13.32 30.07
CA ASP A 151 -21.57 -12.42 31.03
C ASP A 151 -20.61 -12.21 32.20
N HIS A 152 -20.35 -10.96 32.59
CA HIS A 152 -20.38 -10.49 33.98
C HIS A 152 -20.03 -8.99 34.00
N SER A 153 -20.92 -8.24 34.65
CA SER A 153 -20.85 -6.83 35.02
C SER A 153 -19.45 -6.36 35.45
N SER A 154 -18.85 -5.44 34.68
CA SER A 154 -17.90 -4.41 35.11
C SER A 154 -17.65 -3.47 33.93
N GLY A 155 -17.78 -2.16 34.13
CA GLY A 155 -17.58 -1.15 33.09
C GLY A 155 -16.12 -1.05 32.64
N ALA A 156 -15.68 -1.97 31.79
CA ALA A 156 -14.43 -1.90 31.06
C ALA A 156 -14.67 -1.17 29.74
N SER A 157 -14.14 0.05 29.63
CA SER A 157 -13.99 0.72 28.34
C SER A 157 -13.18 -0.18 27.42
N SER A 158 -13.75 -0.62 26.29
CA SER A 158 -13.03 -1.49 25.36
C SER A 158 -11.78 -0.78 24.81
N PRO A 159 -10.63 -1.46 24.66
CA PRO A 159 -9.36 -0.84 24.27
C PRO A 159 -9.27 -0.51 22.76
N LEU A 160 -10.38 -0.65 22.04
CA LEU A 160 -10.46 -0.45 20.59
C LEU A 160 -10.84 0.98 20.18
N PHE A 161 -11.17 1.84 21.15
CA PHE A 161 -11.66 3.18 20.88
C PHE A 161 -10.79 4.21 21.58
N ASP A 162 -10.15 5.03 20.75
CA ASP A 162 -9.61 6.34 21.07
C ASP A 162 -8.67 6.42 22.27
N SER A 163 -7.39 6.13 22.02
CA SER A 163 -6.30 6.71 22.80
C SER A 163 -5.36 7.44 21.87
N GLY A 164 -5.86 8.51 21.25
CA GLY A 164 -5.04 9.70 21.13
C GLY A 164 -4.65 10.12 22.55
N LEU A 165 -3.38 9.97 22.93
CA LEU A 165 -2.89 10.44 24.23
C LEU A 165 -3.00 11.97 24.29
N HIS A 166 -4.19 12.49 24.60
CA HIS A 166 -4.43 13.87 24.98
C HIS A 166 -4.23 13.97 26.49
N LEU A 167 -3.08 14.51 26.91
CA LEU A 167 -2.82 14.82 28.31
C LEU A 167 -2.37 16.27 28.41
N ASN A 168 -3.31 17.13 28.82
CA ASN A 168 -3.04 18.46 29.32
C ASN A 168 -2.83 18.35 30.84
N GLY A 169 -1.74 18.90 31.37
CA GLY A 169 -1.41 18.85 32.80
C GLY A 169 -0.14 19.63 33.15
N ASN A 170 -0.35 20.90 33.54
CA ASN A 170 0.56 21.87 34.18
C ASN A 170 1.70 21.27 35.04
N SER A 171 2.96 21.67 34.86
CA SER A 171 3.60 22.89 35.45
C SER A 171 5.14 22.85 35.43
N THR A 172 5.71 24.01 35.06
CA THR A 172 6.97 24.67 35.52
C THR A 172 8.36 24.07 35.23
N ASN A 173 9.07 24.75 34.31
CA ASN A 173 10.49 25.14 34.26
C ASN A 173 11.57 24.14 34.74
N THR A 174 12.51 23.78 33.85
CA THR A 174 13.90 24.30 33.75
C THR A 174 14.58 23.67 32.50
N ALA A 175 15.29 24.46 31.68
CA ALA A 175 16.19 23.99 30.61
C ALA A 175 17.66 24.10 31.11
N PRO A 176 18.73 23.61 30.43
CA PRO A 176 18.82 22.90 29.14
C PRO A 176 19.85 21.73 29.14
N SER A 177 19.95 20.99 28.02
CA SER A 177 21.23 20.74 27.30
C SER A 177 21.00 19.84 26.08
N SER A 178 21.67 20.16 24.97
CA SER A 178 21.58 19.51 23.67
C SER A 178 22.20 18.10 23.70
N PRO A 179 21.65 17.09 23.00
CA PRO A 179 22.35 15.84 22.81
C PRO A 179 23.43 15.97 21.74
N SER A 180 24.50 15.25 22.00
CA SER A 180 25.74 15.14 21.24
C SER A 180 25.53 14.44 19.89
N SER A 181 26.45 14.72 18.96
CA SER A 181 26.50 14.17 17.59
C SER A 181 26.32 12.65 17.52
N PRO A 182 25.63 12.11 16.48
CA PRO A 182 25.33 10.68 16.42
C PRO A 182 26.58 9.85 16.13
N ILE A 183 26.70 8.76 16.88
CA ILE A 183 27.73 7.73 16.77
C ILE A 183 27.58 7.06 15.40
N ALA A 184 28.65 7.09 14.60
CA ALA A 184 28.71 6.43 13.30
C ALA A 184 28.68 4.90 13.50
N ASN A 185 27.49 4.32 13.50
CA ASN A 185 27.18 2.89 13.23
C ASN A 185 25.67 2.56 13.41
N GLU A 186 24.79 3.53 13.65
CA GLU A 186 23.36 3.25 13.75
C GLU A 186 22.76 2.87 12.39
N PRO A 187 21.88 1.84 12.36
CA PRO A 187 21.18 1.49 11.15
C PRO A 187 20.29 2.64 10.68
N LYS A 188 20.53 3.11 9.46
CA LYS A 188 19.80 4.24 8.88
C LYS A 188 18.55 3.73 8.16
N TYR A 189 17.37 4.14 8.63
CA TYR A 189 16.11 3.77 8.02
C TYR A 189 15.54 4.92 7.21
N GLU A 190 15.06 4.61 6.01
CA GLU A 190 14.50 5.59 5.09
C GLU A 190 13.20 5.06 4.48
N LYS A 191 12.20 5.93 4.32
CA LYS A 191 11.01 5.62 3.52
C LYS A 191 11.39 5.62 2.04
N ARG A 192 11.22 4.49 1.36
CA ARG A 192 11.53 4.33 -0.07
C ARG A 192 10.35 3.75 -0.82
N TRP A 193 10.23 4.14 -2.09
CA TRP A 193 9.32 3.50 -3.03
C TRP A 193 9.93 2.18 -3.47
N LEU A 194 9.27 1.07 -3.16
CA LEU A 194 9.68 -0.27 -3.54
C LEU A 194 8.78 -0.81 -4.65
N ASP A 195 9.37 -1.45 -5.65
CA ASP A 195 8.64 -2.14 -6.71
C ASP A 195 7.88 -3.32 -6.09
N THR A 196 6.55 -3.26 -6.15
CA THR A 196 5.66 -4.29 -5.57
C THR A 196 4.93 -5.12 -6.61
N LEU A 197 4.73 -4.55 -7.80
CA LEU A 197 4.10 -5.24 -8.91
C LEU A 197 4.64 -4.68 -10.23
N SER A 198 4.89 -5.57 -11.18
CA SER A 198 5.21 -5.22 -12.56
C SER A 198 4.23 -5.89 -13.49
N VAL A 199 3.59 -5.09 -14.34
CA VAL A 199 2.58 -5.53 -15.30
C VAL A 199 3.13 -5.33 -16.72
N PRO A 200 3.46 -6.42 -17.43
CA PRO A 200 3.86 -6.35 -18.83
C PRO A 200 2.72 -5.78 -19.68
N LEU A 201 3.04 -4.87 -20.59
CA LEU A 201 2.07 -4.19 -21.44
C LEU A 201 1.85 -4.88 -22.79
N SER A 202 2.70 -5.85 -23.15
CA SER A 202 2.53 -6.63 -24.38
C SER A 202 1.19 -7.37 -24.33
N MET A 203 0.29 -7.03 -25.24
CA MET A 203 -1.08 -7.57 -25.30
C MET A 203 -1.90 -7.37 -24.01
N ALA A 204 -1.52 -6.43 -23.15
CA ALA A 204 -2.31 -6.08 -21.97
C ALA A 204 -3.65 -5.44 -22.38
N ARG A 205 -4.62 -5.47 -21.48
CA ARG A 205 -5.92 -4.81 -21.63
C ARG A 205 -6.14 -3.78 -20.54
N ILE A 206 -6.86 -2.72 -20.88
CA ILE A 206 -7.29 -1.70 -19.91
C ILE A 206 -8.81 -1.77 -19.80
N SER A 207 -9.32 -1.85 -18.57
CA SER A 207 -10.76 -1.83 -18.28
C SER A 207 -11.13 -0.61 -17.45
N ARG A 208 -12.08 0.18 -17.96
CA ARG A 208 -12.70 1.29 -17.24
C ARG A 208 -14.05 0.92 -16.61
N TYR A 209 -14.58 -0.25 -16.93
CA TYR A 209 -15.94 -0.66 -16.52
C TYR A 209 -15.93 -1.33 -15.17
N LYS A 210 -16.85 -0.94 -14.29
CA LYS A 210 -17.11 -1.67 -13.05
C LYS A 210 -17.55 -3.09 -13.40
N THR A 211 -16.95 -4.08 -12.74
CA THR A 211 -17.18 -5.51 -13.00
C THR A 211 -18.66 -5.82 -12.97
N GLY A 212 -19.16 -6.45 -14.04
CA GLY A 212 -20.57 -6.82 -14.16
C GLY A 212 -21.55 -5.71 -14.54
N THR A 213 -21.06 -4.51 -14.86
CA THR A 213 -21.94 -3.37 -15.22
C THR A 213 -21.43 -2.59 -16.42
N ASP A 214 -22.33 -1.83 -17.04
CA ASP A 214 -22.01 -0.89 -18.13
C ASP A 214 -21.52 0.47 -17.59
N LYS A 215 -21.36 0.60 -16.26
CA LYS A 215 -20.96 1.84 -15.62
C LYS A 215 -19.44 1.99 -15.67
N LEU A 216 -18.99 3.12 -16.21
CA LEU A 216 -17.59 3.52 -16.16
C LEU A 216 -17.18 3.92 -14.74
N ARG A 217 -15.95 3.59 -14.37
CA ARG A 217 -15.27 4.13 -13.21
C ARG A 217 -14.89 5.59 -13.49
N SER A 218 -15.22 6.47 -12.55
CA SER A 218 -14.82 7.87 -12.62
C SER A 218 -13.35 7.99 -12.24
N ASN A 219 -12.53 8.55 -13.14
CA ASN A 219 -11.09 8.76 -12.94
C ASN A 219 -10.34 7.49 -12.50
N ALA A 220 -10.80 6.30 -12.90
CA ALA A 220 -10.21 5.03 -12.52
C ALA A 220 -10.24 4.01 -13.65
N PHE A 221 -9.27 3.10 -13.63
CA PHE A 221 -9.20 1.95 -14.52
C PHE A 221 -8.28 0.87 -13.96
N GLU A 222 -8.38 -0.32 -14.53
CA GLU A 222 -7.56 -1.47 -14.22
C GLU A 222 -6.75 -1.85 -15.47
N VAL A 223 -5.51 -2.28 -15.28
CA VAL A 223 -4.69 -2.86 -16.36
C VAL A 223 -4.44 -4.32 -16.03
N LEU A 224 -4.69 -5.20 -17.01
CA LEU A 224 -4.43 -6.62 -16.87
C LEU A 224 -3.48 -7.08 -17.97
N ALA A 225 -2.38 -7.72 -17.57
CA ALA A 225 -1.44 -8.34 -18.46
C ALA A 225 -1.99 -9.64 -19.06
N LEU A 226 -1.31 -10.13 -20.09
CA LEU A 226 -1.63 -11.37 -20.80
C LEU A 226 -1.63 -12.60 -19.88
N ASP A 227 -0.70 -12.64 -18.91
CA ASP A 227 -0.54 -13.71 -17.92
C ASP A 227 -1.59 -13.68 -16.80
N GLY A 228 -2.51 -12.71 -16.84
CA GLY A 228 -3.56 -12.54 -15.84
C GLY A 228 -3.18 -11.64 -14.66
N VAL A 229 -1.93 -11.15 -14.60
CA VAL A 229 -1.51 -10.20 -13.56
C VAL A 229 -2.31 -8.90 -13.71
N SER A 230 -3.01 -8.49 -12.65
CA SER A 230 -3.80 -7.26 -12.60
C SER A 230 -3.16 -6.22 -11.70
N THR A 231 -3.26 -4.95 -12.10
CA THR A 231 -2.91 -3.81 -11.24
C THR A 231 -3.84 -3.62 -10.05
N GLY A 232 -5.03 -4.23 -10.07
CA GLY A 232 -6.18 -3.72 -9.31
C GLY A 232 -6.66 -2.38 -9.85
N ILE A 233 -7.57 -1.72 -9.14
CA ILE A 233 -8.18 -0.46 -9.59
C ILE A 233 -7.23 0.70 -9.27
N LEU A 234 -6.71 1.32 -10.32
CA LEU A 234 -5.93 2.55 -10.24
C LEU A 234 -6.88 3.74 -10.31
N GLN A 235 -6.92 4.54 -9.26
CA GLN A 235 -7.73 5.75 -9.12
C GLN A 235 -6.83 6.98 -9.16
N PHE A 236 -7.28 8.02 -9.84
CA PHE A 236 -6.56 9.29 -10.01
C PHE A 236 -7.37 10.44 -9.40
N TYR A 237 -6.67 11.46 -8.92
CA TYR A 237 -7.29 12.62 -8.27
C TYR A 237 -8.11 13.44 -9.26
N THR A 238 -7.64 13.54 -10.51
CA THR A 238 -8.31 14.32 -11.55
C THR A 238 -8.63 13.50 -12.81
N ALA A 239 -9.66 13.94 -13.54
CA ALA A 239 -10.01 13.36 -14.84
C ALA A 239 -8.88 13.56 -15.87
N GLN A 240 -8.18 14.69 -15.80
CA GLN A 240 -7.06 15.01 -16.68
C GLN A 240 -5.89 14.03 -16.48
N GLU A 241 -5.49 13.79 -15.23
CA GLU A 241 -4.44 12.82 -14.91
C GLU A 241 -4.83 11.42 -15.36
N SER A 242 -6.07 11.01 -15.07
CA SER A 242 -6.59 9.71 -15.52
C SER A 242 -6.52 9.57 -17.03
N ALA A 243 -6.96 10.59 -17.78
CA ALA A 243 -6.92 10.59 -19.24
C ALA A 243 -5.49 10.56 -19.80
N ASP A 244 -4.57 11.29 -19.19
CA ASP A 244 -3.16 11.33 -19.62
C ASP A 244 -2.44 10.01 -19.37
N TRP A 245 -2.70 9.37 -18.22
CA TRP A 245 -2.19 8.03 -17.93
C TRP A 245 -2.80 6.97 -18.85
N LEU A 246 -4.11 6.99 -19.04
CA LEU A 246 -4.80 6.09 -19.94
C LEU A 246 -4.26 6.20 -21.38
N ARG A 247 -4.06 7.43 -21.88
CA ARG A 247 -3.48 7.68 -23.21
C ARG A 247 -2.08 7.09 -23.32
N ALA A 248 -1.21 7.39 -22.35
CA ALA A 248 0.17 6.91 -22.38
C ALA A 248 0.26 5.37 -22.37
N MET A 249 -0.54 4.69 -21.54
CA MET A 249 -0.56 3.23 -21.49
C MET A 249 -1.16 2.62 -22.76
N SER A 250 -2.27 3.18 -23.25
CA SER A 250 -2.92 2.70 -24.49
C SER A 250 -1.99 2.81 -25.68
N THR A 251 -1.23 3.90 -25.78
CA THR A 251 -0.20 4.07 -26.82
C THR A 251 0.88 3.00 -26.72
N ASN A 252 1.45 2.76 -25.53
CA ASN A 252 2.48 1.73 -25.34
C ASN A 252 1.97 0.31 -25.71
N ILE A 253 0.76 -0.05 -25.26
CA ILE A 253 0.15 -1.36 -25.59
C ILE A 253 -0.06 -1.48 -27.10
N SER A 254 -0.52 -0.42 -27.76
CA SER A 254 -0.75 -0.41 -29.21
C SER A 254 0.56 -0.54 -29.99
N ASP A 255 1.60 0.17 -29.57
CA ASP A 255 2.92 0.11 -30.19
C ASP A 255 3.55 -1.28 -30.06
N LEU A 256 3.46 -1.91 -28.88
CA LEU A 256 3.93 -3.28 -28.66
C LEU A 256 3.13 -4.30 -29.47
N THR A 257 1.81 -4.12 -29.57
CA THR A 257 0.94 -4.96 -30.40
C THR A 257 1.36 -4.88 -31.86
N LEU A 258 1.62 -3.68 -32.37
CA LEU A 258 2.12 -3.47 -33.74
C LEU A 258 3.51 -4.11 -33.94
N GLN A 259 4.42 -4.02 -32.96
CA GLN A 259 5.72 -4.67 -33.02
C GLN A 259 5.58 -6.20 -33.08
N ASN A 260 4.73 -6.79 -32.24
CA ASN A 260 4.45 -8.22 -32.25
C ASN A 260 3.88 -8.69 -33.59
N MET A 261 2.94 -7.93 -34.18
CA MET A 261 2.41 -8.22 -35.52
C MET A 261 3.51 -8.19 -36.58
N LYS A 262 4.38 -7.18 -36.57
CA LYS A 262 5.50 -7.07 -37.51
C LYS A 262 6.46 -8.26 -37.39
N MET A 263 6.73 -8.72 -36.17
CA MET A 263 7.57 -9.89 -35.94
C MET A 263 6.89 -11.18 -36.43
N ALA A 264 5.61 -11.38 -36.11
CA ALA A 264 4.85 -12.55 -36.54
C ALA A 264 4.74 -12.64 -38.07
N ASN A 265 4.56 -11.50 -38.74
CA ASN A 265 4.43 -11.43 -40.20
C ASN A 265 5.75 -11.60 -40.97
N LYS A 266 6.91 -11.62 -40.29
CA LYS A 266 8.23 -11.61 -40.93
C LYS A 266 8.44 -12.78 -41.91
N CYS A 267 7.81 -13.93 -41.65
CA CYS A 267 7.90 -15.13 -42.48
C CYS A 267 6.60 -15.47 -43.23
N CYS A 268 5.61 -14.56 -43.22
CA CYS A 268 4.30 -14.80 -43.82
C CYS A 268 4.20 -14.20 -45.23
N SER A 269 3.52 -14.92 -46.12
CA SER A 269 3.09 -14.38 -47.40
C SER A 269 2.12 -13.20 -47.18
N PRO A 270 2.02 -12.20 -48.08
CA PRO A 270 1.09 -11.08 -47.90
C PRO A 270 -0.36 -11.48 -47.63
N SER A 271 -0.82 -12.60 -48.20
CA SER A 271 -2.16 -13.16 -47.97
C SER A 271 -2.36 -13.79 -46.59
N ASP A 272 -1.27 -14.12 -45.89
CA ASP A 272 -1.27 -14.76 -44.57
C ASP A 272 -0.83 -13.82 -43.45
N GLN A 273 -0.65 -12.52 -43.72
CA GLN A 273 -0.23 -11.57 -42.71
C GLN A 273 -1.38 -11.19 -41.78
N VAL A 274 -1.07 -11.00 -40.50
CA VAL A 274 -1.96 -10.37 -39.51
C VAL A 274 -2.01 -8.88 -39.80
N ILE A 275 -3.18 -8.39 -40.18
CA ILE A 275 -3.44 -7.00 -40.59
C ILE A 275 -3.86 -6.15 -39.39
N HIS A 276 -4.60 -6.74 -38.46
CA HIS A 276 -5.04 -6.09 -37.23
C HIS A 276 -5.21 -7.12 -36.12
N MET A 277 -4.93 -6.74 -34.87
CA MET A 277 -5.31 -7.53 -33.71
C MET A 277 -5.49 -6.64 -32.47
N GLY A 278 -6.35 -7.06 -31.55
CA GLY A 278 -6.61 -6.30 -30.33
C GLY A 278 -7.77 -6.85 -29.50
N TRP A 279 -7.92 -6.28 -28.31
CA TRP A 279 -9.01 -6.60 -27.40
C TRP A 279 -10.33 -5.96 -27.83
N VAL A 280 -11.40 -6.73 -27.73
CA VAL A 280 -12.79 -6.30 -27.98
C VAL A 280 -13.71 -6.79 -26.87
N ASN A 281 -14.87 -6.15 -26.74
CA ASN A 281 -15.92 -6.55 -25.79
C ASN A 281 -17.04 -7.25 -26.55
N GLU A 282 -17.32 -8.50 -26.18
CA GLU A 282 -18.49 -9.24 -26.62
C GLU A 282 -19.63 -9.02 -25.62
N LYS A 283 -20.79 -8.55 -26.08
CA LYS A 283 -21.99 -8.41 -25.26
C LYS A 283 -22.65 -9.78 -25.11
N LEU A 284 -22.91 -10.19 -23.87
CA LEU A 284 -23.62 -11.44 -23.59
C LEU A 284 -25.13 -11.17 -23.52
N GLU A 285 -25.91 -11.83 -24.37
CA GLU A 285 -27.38 -11.77 -24.32
C GLU A 285 -27.91 -12.90 -23.42
N GLY A 286 -28.33 -12.56 -22.21
CA GLY A 286 -28.93 -13.51 -21.26
C GLY A 286 -29.49 -12.81 -20.02
N THR A 287 -30.70 -13.20 -19.58
CA THR A 287 -31.49 -12.54 -18.52
C THR A 287 -30.94 -12.67 -17.10
N ASP A 288 -29.95 -13.54 -16.86
CA ASP A 288 -29.49 -13.89 -15.49
C ASP A 288 -27.98 -13.81 -15.25
N SER A 289 -27.17 -13.32 -16.20
CA SER A 289 -25.73 -13.18 -15.96
C SER A 289 -25.38 -11.82 -15.36
N SER A 290 -24.80 -11.81 -14.17
CA SER A 290 -24.18 -10.63 -13.54
C SER A 290 -23.04 -10.03 -14.36
N GLN A 291 -22.63 -10.66 -15.47
CA GLN A 291 -21.56 -10.24 -16.35
C GLN A 291 -22.12 -9.91 -17.75
N LEU A 292 -22.28 -8.62 -18.05
CA LEU A 292 -22.88 -8.13 -19.30
C LEU A 292 -21.95 -8.21 -20.52
N TYR A 293 -20.63 -8.26 -20.29
CA TYR A 293 -19.62 -8.36 -21.35
C TYR A 293 -18.52 -9.35 -21.02
N LYS A 294 -18.00 -9.98 -22.06
CA LYS A 294 -16.79 -10.80 -22.02
C LYS A 294 -15.71 -10.17 -22.90
N PHE A 295 -14.48 -10.11 -22.39
CA PHE A 295 -13.34 -9.70 -23.21
C PHE A 295 -12.96 -10.82 -24.17
N LYS A 296 -12.76 -10.45 -25.44
CA LYS A 296 -12.27 -11.34 -26.50
C LYS A 296 -11.07 -10.67 -27.16
N PHE A 297 -10.20 -11.49 -27.75
CA PHE A 297 -9.11 -10.99 -28.57
C PHE A 297 -9.39 -11.32 -30.03
N LEU A 298 -9.36 -10.31 -30.89
CA LEU A 298 -9.63 -10.46 -32.31
C LEU A 298 -8.32 -10.37 -33.08
N ALA A 299 -8.17 -11.17 -34.13
CA ALA A 299 -7.13 -11.01 -35.14
C ALA A 299 -7.72 -11.13 -36.55
N LEU A 300 -7.34 -10.21 -37.44
CA LEU A 300 -7.60 -10.25 -38.86
C LEU A 300 -6.33 -10.72 -39.57
N LYS A 301 -6.37 -11.90 -40.19
CA LYS A 301 -5.25 -12.48 -40.94
C LYS A 301 -5.71 -12.73 -42.37
N GLY A 302 -5.12 -12.02 -43.34
CA GLY A 302 -5.62 -12.00 -44.72
C GLY A 302 -7.09 -11.55 -44.77
N SER A 303 -7.95 -12.39 -45.35
CA SER A 303 -9.41 -12.19 -45.40
C SER A 303 -10.18 -12.87 -44.27
N SER A 304 -9.49 -13.51 -43.32
CA SER A 304 -10.10 -14.32 -42.27
C SER A 304 -10.08 -13.63 -40.90
N PHE A 305 -11.20 -13.72 -40.20
CA PHE A 305 -11.36 -13.25 -38.83
C PHE A 305 -11.19 -14.39 -37.82
N TYR A 306 -10.40 -14.15 -36.79
CA TYR A 306 -10.18 -15.08 -35.68
C TYR A 306 -10.56 -14.41 -34.37
N ILE A 307 -11.28 -15.16 -33.52
CA ILE A 307 -11.72 -14.70 -32.20
C ILE A 307 -11.18 -15.67 -31.16
N PHE A 308 -10.43 -15.14 -30.21
CA PHE A 308 -9.80 -15.89 -29.12
C PHE A 308 -10.33 -15.42 -27.77
N SER A 309 -10.26 -16.30 -26.77
CA SER A 309 -10.54 -15.91 -25.38
C SER A 309 -9.37 -15.16 -24.75
N THR A 310 -8.15 -15.42 -25.22
CA THR A 310 -6.91 -14.75 -24.83
C THR A 310 -6.04 -14.52 -26.07
N PRO A 311 -5.15 -13.52 -26.08
CA PRO A 311 -4.24 -13.29 -27.19
C PRO A 311 -3.45 -14.57 -27.51
N PRO A 312 -3.39 -14.99 -28.78
CA PRO A 312 -2.59 -16.14 -29.19
C PRO A 312 -1.11 -15.79 -29.08
N VAL A 313 -0.36 -16.64 -28.38
CA VAL A 313 1.10 -16.52 -28.16
C VAL A 313 1.85 -17.30 -29.22
#